data_AF-A0A4Q3SY84-F1
#
_entry.id   AF-A0A4Q3SY84-F1
#
_cell.length_a   1.000
_cell.length_b   1.000
_cell.length_c   1.000
_cell.angle_alpha   90.00
_cell.angle_beta   90.00
_cell.angle_gamma   90.00
#
_symmetry.space_group_name_H-M   'P 1'
#
loop_
_entity.id
_entity.type
_entity.pdbx_description
1 polymer ?
#
loop_
_entity_poly.entity_id
_entity_poly.type
_entity_poly.pdbx_seq_one_letter_code
_entity_poly.pdbx_strand_id
1 'polypeptide(L)'
;MKLIAIAFAATGLLAAATSATAAAAVSDVEFLKASRCRGLADSGLTQVDTAAMDAFIRNERSGRAPYVLERSKVEYDKAKREAKSDSGDRKARLTAELSGPCQVYKG
;
A
#
# COMPACT_ATOMS: atom_id res chain seq x y z
N MET A 1 -39.92 28.75 12.23
CA MET A 1 -39.56 27.34 11.97
C MET A 1 -38.28 27.34 11.15
N LYS A 2 -37.13 27.26 11.81
CA LYS A 2 -35.80 27.47 11.21
C LYS A 2 -35.12 26.11 11.14
N LEU A 3 -34.78 25.68 9.91
CA LEU A 3 -34.19 24.39 9.59
C LEU A 3 -32.82 24.27 10.25
N ILE A 4 -32.64 23.27 11.10
CA ILE A 4 -31.35 22.94 11.71
C ILE A 4 -30.56 22.14 10.68
N ALA A 5 -29.57 22.79 10.07
CA ALA A 5 -28.59 22.15 9.21
C ALA A 5 -27.67 21.26 10.08
N ILE A 6 -27.73 19.96 9.88
CA ILE A 6 -26.77 19.01 10.45
C ILE A 6 -25.49 19.13 9.64
N ALA A 7 -24.51 19.86 10.16
CA ALA A 7 -23.15 19.86 9.64
C ALA A 7 -22.51 18.50 9.93
N PHE A 8 -22.30 17.69 8.90
CA PHE A 8 -21.40 16.54 8.97
C PHE A 8 -19.98 17.07 9.18
N ALA A 9 -19.47 16.96 10.41
CA ALA A 9 -18.05 17.12 10.69
C ALA A 9 -17.30 15.96 10.03
N ALA A 10 -16.79 16.19 8.82
CA ALA A 10 -15.75 15.36 8.24
C ALA A 10 -14.50 15.53 9.10
N THR A 11 -14.28 14.64 10.06
CA THR A 11 -13.01 14.50 10.75
C THR A 11 -11.99 13.95 9.75
N GLY A 12 -11.44 14.85 8.93
CA GLY A 12 -10.20 14.62 8.22
C GLY A 12 -9.09 14.40 9.24
N LEU A 13 -8.74 13.14 9.51
CA LEU A 13 -7.47 12.81 10.12
C LEU A 13 -6.37 13.04 9.07
N LEU A 14 -6.00 14.31 8.90
CA LEU A 14 -4.67 14.71 8.44
C LEU A 14 -3.70 14.42 9.58
N ALA A 15 -3.29 13.16 9.72
CA ALA A 15 -2.11 12.82 10.50
C ALA A 15 -0.86 13.08 9.63
N ALA A 16 -0.57 14.36 9.38
CA ALA A 16 0.77 14.80 9.00
C ALA A 16 1.66 14.78 10.25
N ALA A 17 1.99 13.58 10.74
CA ALA A 17 3.04 13.40 11.72
C ALA A 17 4.38 13.33 10.97
N THR A 18 4.93 14.50 10.63
CA THR A 18 6.37 14.61 10.37
C THR A 18 7.09 14.63 11.71
N SER A 19 7.20 13.46 12.33
CA SER A 19 8.17 13.24 13.39
C SER A 19 9.44 12.75 12.72
N ALA A 20 10.50 13.57 12.80
CA ALA A 20 11.86 13.10 12.61
C ALA A 20 12.15 12.01 13.65
N THR A 21 11.82 10.77 13.32
CA THR A 21 12.17 9.58 14.07
C THR A 21 13.48 9.06 13.52
N ALA A 22 14.45 8.76 14.40
CA ALA A 22 15.57 7.88 14.08
C ALA A 22 15.05 6.75 13.20
N ALA A 23 15.61 6.57 12.00
CA ALA A 23 15.06 5.70 10.96
C ALA A 23 14.52 4.41 11.58
N ALA A 24 13.19 4.37 11.77
CA ALA A 24 12.56 3.26 12.46
C ALA A 24 12.79 2.05 11.57
N ALA A 25 13.34 0.97 12.15
CA ALA A 25 13.55 -0.25 11.41
C ALA A 25 12.23 -0.67 10.74
N VAL A 26 12.28 -0.98 9.45
CA VAL A 26 11.09 -1.34 8.68
C VAL A 26 10.46 -2.58 9.30
N SER A 27 9.22 -2.44 9.75
CA SER A 27 8.46 -3.54 10.34
C SER A 27 8.12 -4.62 9.31
N ASP A 28 7.85 -5.84 9.76
CA ASP A 28 7.38 -6.91 8.87
C ASP A 28 6.07 -6.52 8.18
N VAL A 29 5.21 -5.75 8.84
CA VAL A 29 3.96 -5.24 8.25
C VAL A 29 4.24 -4.31 7.07
N GLU A 30 5.21 -3.40 7.19
CA GLU A 30 5.60 -2.52 6.09
C GLU A 30 6.25 -3.28 4.94
N PHE A 31 7.08 -4.28 5.25
CA PHE A 31 7.64 -5.16 4.23
C PHE A 31 6.55 -5.91 3.44
N LEU A 32 5.56 -6.48 4.14
CA LEU A 32 4.43 -7.15 3.50
C LEU A 32 3.56 -6.20 2.66
N LYS A 33 3.33 -4.97 3.14
CA LYS A 33 2.62 -3.93 2.39
C LYS A 33 3.37 -3.53 1.12
N ALA A 34 4.69 -3.36 1.19
CA ALA A 34 5.49 -3.06 0.01
C ALA A 34 5.38 -4.18 -1.04
N SER A 35 5.43 -5.45 -0.62
CA SER A 35 5.24 -6.60 -1.52
C SER A 35 3.85 -6.64 -2.15
N ARG A 36 2.80 -6.33 -1.39
CA ARG A 36 1.43 -6.19 -1.91
C ARG A 36 1.36 -5.08 -2.97
N CYS A 37 1.89 -3.90 -2.66
CA CYS A 37 1.93 -2.75 -3.55
C CYS A 37 2.69 -3.06 -4.85
N ARG A 38 3.80 -3.78 -4.75
CA ARG A 38 4.57 -4.24 -5.91
C ARG A 38 3.77 -5.21 -6.77
N GLY A 39 2.98 -6.10 -6.17
CA GLY A 39 2.07 -7.00 -6.88
C GLY A 39 0.93 -6.26 -7.59
N LEU A 40 0.37 -5.22 -6.97
CA LEU A 40 -0.63 -4.35 -7.62
C LEU A 40 -0.02 -3.58 -8.80
N ALA A 41 1.18 -3.02 -8.65
CA ALA A 41 1.88 -2.35 -9.74
C ALA A 41 2.19 -3.31 -10.91
N ASP A 42 2.62 -4.54 -10.60
CA ASP A 42 2.90 -5.58 -11.61
C ASP A 42 1.66 -6.05 -12.38
N SER A 43 0.46 -5.89 -11.79
CA SER A 43 -0.78 -6.32 -12.40
C SER A 43 -1.19 -5.51 -13.64
N GLY A 44 -0.60 -4.33 -13.84
CA GLY A 44 -0.96 -3.43 -14.93
C GLY A 44 -2.26 -2.65 -14.72
N LEU A 45 -2.89 -2.68 -13.53
CA LEU A 45 -4.06 -1.85 -13.20
C LEU A 45 -3.83 -0.36 -13.47
N THR A 46 -2.62 0.12 -13.23
CA THR A 46 -2.18 1.48 -13.50
C THR A 46 -0.67 1.44 -13.75
N GLN A 47 -0.20 2.18 -14.75
CA GLN A 47 1.22 2.27 -15.03
C GLN A 47 1.92 3.01 -13.88
N VAL A 48 2.86 2.32 -13.24
CA VAL A 48 3.60 2.80 -12.08
C VAL A 48 5.04 2.33 -12.22
N ASP A 49 6.02 3.20 -11.95
CA ASP A 49 7.41 2.77 -11.85
C ASP A 49 7.59 1.90 -10.59
N THR A 50 8.21 0.75 -10.78
CA THR A 50 8.40 -0.27 -9.74
C THR A 50 9.82 -0.33 -9.22
N ALA A 51 10.76 0.45 -9.80
CA ALA A 51 12.17 0.41 -9.44
C ALA A 51 12.41 0.66 -7.95
N ALA A 52 11.74 1.67 -7.38
CA ALA A 52 11.84 1.99 -5.96
C ALA A 52 11.25 0.91 -5.05
N MET A 53 10.11 0.32 -5.44
CA MET A 53 9.49 -0.79 -4.69
C MET A 53 10.40 -2.02 -4.70
N ASP A 54 11.00 -2.33 -5.85
CA ASP A 54 11.94 -3.44 -6.00
C ASP A 54 13.21 -3.21 -5.16
N ALA A 55 13.72 -1.98 -5.13
CA ALA A 55 14.85 -1.61 -4.28
C ALA A 55 14.49 -1.75 -2.79
N PHE A 56 13.34 -1.24 -2.37
CA PHE A 56 12.87 -1.36 -0.98
C PHE A 56 12.78 -2.82 -0.54
N ILE A 57 12.08 -3.68 -1.30
CA ILE A 57 11.93 -5.09 -0.95
C ILE A 57 13.29 -5.81 -0.93
N ARG A 58 14.19 -5.49 -1.87
CA ARG A 58 15.54 -6.08 -1.90
C ARG A 58 16.41 -5.65 -0.72
N ASN A 59 16.32 -4.40 -0.26
CA ASN A 59 17.10 -3.92 0.87
C ASN A 59 16.56 -4.50 2.18
N GLU A 60 15.24 -4.56 2.30
CA GLU A 60 14.57 -4.94 3.54
C GLU A 60 14.45 -6.44 3.74
N ARG A 61 14.62 -7.28 2.72
CA ARG A 61 14.49 -8.75 2.87
C ARG A 61 15.54 -9.39 3.77
N SER A 62 16.71 -8.77 3.93
CA SER A 62 17.82 -9.37 4.66
C SER A 62 17.51 -9.47 6.16
N GLY A 63 17.85 -10.60 6.79
CA GLY A 63 17.61 -10.80 8.22
C GLY A 63 16.15 -11.07 8.63
N ARG A 64 15.19 -11.02 7.69
CA ARG A 64 13.78 -11.35 7.98
C ARG A 64 13.58 -12.86 8.11
N ALA A 65 12.68 -13.25 9.00
CA ALA A 65 12.35 -14.65 9.23
C ALA A 65 11.74 -15.29 7.96
N PRO A 66 11.99 -16.60 7.70
CA PRO A 66 11.51 -17.27 6.49
C PRO A 66 10.00 -17.17 6.27
N TYR A 67 9.20 -17.21 7.34
CA TYR A 67 7.74 -17.10 7.24
C TYR A 67 7.28 -15.72 6.74
N VAL A 68 8.03 -14.65 7.03
CA VAL A 68 7.75 -13.29 6.54
C VAL A 68 8.03 -13.20 5.05
N LEU A 69 9.14 -13.79 4.58
CA LEU A 69 9.49 -13.82 3.17
C LEU A 69 8.45 -14.60 2.35
N GLU A 70 7.98 -15.73 2.88
CA GLU A 70 6.93 -16.51 2.23
C GLU A 70 5.60 -15.76 2.23
N ARG A 71 5.23 -15.15 3.36
CA ARG A 71 4.02 -14.32 3.42
C ARG A 71 4.07 -13.15 2.45
N SER A 72 5.25 -12.55 2.26
CA SER A 72 5.47 -11.47 1.29
C SER A 72 5.14 -11.91 -0.14
N LYS A 73 5.59 -13.11 -0.55
CA LYS A 73 5.23 -13.67 -1.87
C LYS A 73 3.72 -13.91 -1.98
N VAL A 74 3.10 -14.43 -0.93
CA VAL A 74 1.65 -14.65 -0.88
C VAL A 74 0.89 -13.34 -1.07
N GLU A 75 1.31 -12.24 -0.42
CA GLU A 75 0.68 -10.93 -0.58
C GLU A 75 0.87 -10.36 -1.99
N TYR A 76 2.07 -10.52 -2.56
CA TYR A 76 2.36 -10.14 -3.94
C TYR A 76 1.44 -10.86 -4.94
N ASP A 77 1.36 -12.20 -4.86
CA ASP A 77 0.55 -13.00 -5.77
C ASP A 77 -0.94 -12.75 -5.56
N LYS A 78 -1.37 -12.55 -4.31
CA LYS A 78 -2.75 -12.20 -3.97
C LYS A 78 -3.13 -10.88 -4.61
N ALA A 79 -2.32 -9.84 -4.50
CA ALA A 79 -2.55 -8.55 -5.15
C ALA A 79 -2.72 -8.71 -6.67
N LYS A 80 -1.81 -9.45 -7.32
CA LYS A 80 -1.92 -9.73 -8.76
C LYS A 80 -3.21 -10.45 -9.13
N ARG A 81 -3.67 -11.40 -8.31
CA ARG A 81 -4.94 -12.11 -8.54
C ARG A 81 -6.15 -11.20 -8.33
N GLU A 82 -6.15 -10.38 -7.28
CA GLU A 82 -7.23 -9.43 -6.98
C GLU A 82 -7.42 -8.43 -8.12
N ALA A 83 -6.33 -7.97 -8.72
CA ALA A 83 -6.32 -7.07 -9.86
C ALA A 83 -6.95 -7.66 -11.14
N LYS A 84 -6.96 -8.99 -11.27
CA LYS A 84 -7.59 -9.70 -12.40
C LYS A 84 -9.10 -9.89 -12.24
N SER A 85 -9.70 -9.45 -11.13
CA SER A 85 -11.14 -9.54 -10.91
C SER A 85 -11.92 -8.77 -11.98
N ASP A 86 -13.06 -9.26 -12.44
CA ASP A 86 -13.94 -8.54 -13.39
C ASP A 86 -14.79 -7.44 -12.74
N SER A 87 -14.76 -7.32 -11.41
CA SER A 87 -15.50 -6.30 -10.68
C SER A 87 -14.85 -4.91 -10.83
N GLY A 88 -15.57 -3.99 -11.47
CA GLY A 88 -15.15 -2.59 -11.62
C GLY A 88 -14.88 -1.90 -10.27
N ASP A 89 -15.76 -2.08 -9.29
CA ASP A 89 -15.59 -1.53 -7.94
C ASP A 89 -14.33 -2.04 -7.25
N ARG A 90 -14.02 -3.34 -7.42
CA ARG A 90 -12.81 -3.93 -6.86
C ARG A 90 -11.57 -3.34 -7.53
N LYS A 91 -11.56 -3.23 -8.86
CA LYS A 91 -10.44 -2.57 -9.57
C LYS A 91 -10.26 -1.13 -9.13
N ALA A 92 -11.33 -0.36 -9.01
CA ALA A 92 -11.27 1.04 -8.55
C ALA A 92 -10.65 1.17 -7.15
N ARG A 93 -11.02 0.28 -6.21
CA ARG A 93 -10.43 0.24 -4.86
C ARG A 93 -8.95 -0.12 -4.87
N LEU A 94 -8.54 -1.07 -5.70
CA LEU A 94 -7.13 -1.47 -5.82
C LEU A 94 -6.29 -0.39 -6.51
N THR A 95 -6.86 0.32 -7.49
CA THR A 95 -6.24 1.51 -8.09
C THR A 95 -6.06 2.60 -7.04
N ALA A 96 -7.06 2.86 -6.19
CA ALA A 96 -6.93 3.82 -5.09
C ALA A 96 -5.88 3.41 -4.05
N GLU A 97 -5.75 2.10 -3.77
CA GLU A 97 -4.68 1.56 -2.92
C GLU A 97 -3.29 1.84 -3.54
N LEU A 98 -3.15 1.57 -4.84
CA LEU A 98 -1.91 1.78 -5.58
C LEU A 98 -1.54 3.26 -5.75
N SER A 99 -2.55 4.14 -5.87
CA SER A 99 -2.35 5.58 -6.07
C SER A 99 -2.29 6.38 -4.77
N GLY A 100 -2.74 5.83 -3.64
CA GLY A 100 -2.67 6.45 -2.31
C GLY A 100 -1.64 5.76 -1.42
N PRO A 101 -2.03 4.78 -0.57
CA PRO A 101 -1.14 4.12 0.39
C PRO A 101 0.19 3.62 -0.20
N CYS A 102 0.19 3.07 -1.42
CA CYS A 102 1.41 2.52 -2.03
C CYS A 102 2.41 3.58 -2.52
N GLN A 103 2.06 4.87 -2.52
CA GLN A 103 2.97 5.94 -2.94
C GLN A 103 4.20 6.04 -2.04
N VAL A 104 4.07 5.65 -0.77
CA VAL A 104 5.19 5.67 0.20
C VAL A 104 6.36 4.78 -0.21
N TYR A 105 6.17 3.86 -1.15
CA TYR A 105 7.20 2.94 -1.65
C TYR A 105 7.70 3.28 -3.07
N LYS A 106 7.26 4.40 -3.67
CA LYS A 106 7.59 4.78 -5.06
C LYS A 106 8.86 5.62 -5.23
N GLY A 107 9.59 5.88 -4.14
CA GLY A 107 10.80 6.70 -4.15
C GLY A 107 10.51 8.16 -3.83
#